data_AF-A0A962YUI0-F1
#
_entry.id   AF-A0A962YUI0-F1
#
_cell.length_a   1.000
_cell.length_b   1.000
_cell.length_c   1.000
_cell.angle_alpha   90.00
_cell.angle_beta   90.00
_cell.angle_gamma   90.00
#
_symmetry.space_group_name_H-M   'P 1'
#
loop_
_entity.id
_entity.type
_entity.pdbx_description
1 polymer ?
#
loop_
_entity_poly.entity_id
_entity_poly.type
_entity_poly.pdbx_seq_one_letter_code
_entity_poly.pdbx_strand_id
1 'polypeptide(L)' 'IILCNEEGRLFWAKRIGQRSWQFPQGGIQRDESPEQAMFRELAEEVGLRPEHVQVIGCTRGWLRYRLPKRLIRRG' A
#
# COMPACT_ATOMS: atom_id res chain seq x y z
N ILE A 1 -0.07 2.27 -1.01
CA ILE A 1 0.35 3.50 -0.29
C ILE A 1 1.52 4.09 -1.05
N ILE A 2 1.45 5.37 -1.43
CA ILE A 2 2.58 6.06 -2.08
C ILE A 2 3.17 7.00 -1.04
N LEU A 3 4.41 6.74 -0.63
CA LEU A 3 5.17 7.64 0.24
C LEU A 3 6.16 8.43 -0.60
N CYS A 4 6.20 9.74 -0.39
CA CYS A 4 7.17 10.64 -1.01
C CYS A 4 7.90 11.45 0.05
N ASN A 5 9.16 11.78 -0.21
CA ASN A 5 9.88 12.78 0.59
C ASN A 5 9.80 14.18 -0.06
N GLU A 6 10.35 15.18 0.61
CA GLU A 6 10.35 16.59 0.13
C GLU A 6 11.14 16.78 -1.19
N GLU A 7 12.05 15.87 -1.51
CA GLU A 7 12.79 15.85 -2.79
C GLU A 7 11.98 15.19 -3.93
N GLY A 8 10.73 14.78 -3.69
CA GLY A 8 9.88 14.13 -4.69
C GLY A 8 10.26 12.68 -5.00
N ARG A 9 11.13 12.06 -4.19
CA ARG A 9 11.49 10.63 -4.34
C ARG A 9 10.43 9.75 -3.71
N LEU A 10 10.14 8.63 -4.37
CA LEU A 10 9.13 7.67 -3.91
C LEU A 10 9.75 6.50 -3.17
N PHE A 11 9.06 6.02 -2.15
CA PHE A 11 9.40 4.77 -1.48
C PHE A 11 9.04 3.57 -2.35
N TRP A 12 10.01 2.70 -2.61
CA TRP A 12 9.84 1.49 -3.43
C TRP A 12 10.40 0.29 -2.68
N ALA A 13 9.55 -0.65 -2.30
CA ALA A 13 9.92 -1.78 -1.46
C ALA A 13 10.19 -3.04 -2.29
N LYS A 14 11.28 -3.75 -1.97
CA LYS A 14 11.59 -5.06 -2.56
C LYS A 14 10.78 -6.15 -1.88
N ARG A 15 10.08 -6.98 -2.66
CA ARG A 15 9.31 -8.11 -2.12
C ARG A 15 10.25 -9.18 -1.55
N ILE A 16 9.95 -9.67 -0.35
CA ILE A 16 10.69 -10.77 0.28
C ILE A 16 10.56 -12.02 -0.61
N GLY A 17 11.69 -12.65 -0.93
CA GLY A 17 11.75 -13.86 -1.74
C GLY A 17 11.48 -13.67 -3.25
N GLN A 18 11.36 -12.43 -3.74
CA GLN A 18 11.13 -12.15 -5.17
C GLN A 18 12.07 -11.05 -5.69
N ARG A 19 12.35 -11.09 -7.01
CA ARG A 19 13.13 -10.03 -7.71
C ARG A 19 12.22 -8.94 -8.26
N SER A 20 11.18 -8.60 -7.51
CA SER A 20 10.16 -7.62 -7.90
C SER A 20 9.99 -6.60 -6.79
N TRP A 21 9.60 -5.40 -7.20
CA TRP A 21 9.43 -4.26 -6.32
C TRP A 21 8.00 -3.73 -6.41
N GLN A 22 7.53 -3.08 -5.35
CA GLN A 22 6.19 -2.54 -5.28
C GLN A 22 6.07 -1.41 -4.25
N PHE A 23 4.95 -0.71 -4.30
CA PHE A 23 4.48 0.09 -3.18
C PHE A 23 3.90 -0.80 -2.06
N PRO A 24 3.94 -0.32 -0.80
CA PRO A 24 3.19 -0.94 0.29
C PRO A 24 1.70 -1.05 -0.05
N GLN A 25 1.08 -2.18 0.26
CA GLN A 25 -0.33 -2.42 -0.03
C GLN A 25 -0.87 -3.52 0.88
N GLY A 26 -2.15 -3.43 1.21
CA GLY A 26 -2.86 -4.56 1.77
C GLY A 26 -4.37 -4.44 1.65
N GLY A 27 -5.03 -5.37 2.32
CA GLY A 27 -6.48 -5.51 2.25
C GLY A 27 -7.18 -4.51 3.17
N ILE A 28 -8.42 -4.16 2.82
CA ILE A 28 -9.32 -3.46 3.74
C ILE A 28 -10.12 -4.53 4.48
N GLN A 29 -10.10 -4.49 5.81
CA GLN A 29 -10.85 -5.43 6.65
C GLN A 29 -12.35 -5.07 6.71
N ARG A 30 -13.18 -5.97 7.24
CA ARG A 30 -14.58 -5.63 7.53
C ARG A 30 -14.60 -4.50 8.56
N ASP A 31 -15.48 -3.53 8.32
CA ASP A 31 -15.68 -2.34 9.18
C ASP A 31 -14.50 -1.35 9.23
N GLU A 32 -13.56 -1.48 8.29
CA GLU A 32 -12.40 -0.59 8.17
C GLU A 32 -12.61 0.44 7.04
N SER A 33 -12.41 1.73 7.33
CA SER A 33 -12.35 2.75 6.29
C SER A 33 -11.04 2.62 5.47
N PRO A 34 -11.01 3.08 4.21
CA PRO A 34 -9.78 3.05 3.41
C PRO A 34 -8.58 3.75 4.08
N GLU A 35 -8.84 4.81 4.84
CA GLU A 35 -7.81 5.54 5.58
C GLU A 35 -7.28 4.75 6.76
N GLN A 36 -8.15 4.12 7.55
CA GLN A 36 -7.73 3.23 8.65
C GLN A 36 -6.89 2.06 8.13
N ALA A 37 -7.34 1.43 7.03
CA ALA A 37 -6.57 0.37 6.38
C ALA A 37 -5.20 0.87 5.91
N MET A 38 -5.15 2.05 5.32
CA MET A 38 -3.90 2.68 4.88
C MET A 38 -2.92 2.87 6.05
N PHE A 39 -3.37 3.42 7.19
CA PHE A 39 -2.49 3.61 8.36
C PHE A 39 -2.06 2.30 9.01
N ARG A 40 -2.94 1.30 9.09
CA ARG A 40 -2.59 -0.03 9.61
C ARG A 40 -1.50 -0.69 8.75
N GLU A 41 -1.70 -0.75 7.44
CA GLU A 41 -0.74 -1.33 6.49
C GLU A 41 0.59 -0.55 6.49
N LEU A 42 0.54 0.79 6.64
CA LEU A 42 1.72 1.62 6.77
C LEU A 42 2.56 1.25 8.01
N ALA A 43 1.90 0.99 9.13
CA ALA A 43 2.57 0.56 10.36
C ALA A 43 3.10 -0.87 10.24
N GLU A 44 2.33 -1.80 9.66
CA GLU A 44 2.70 -3.22 9.50
C GLU A 44 3.86 -3.41 8.53
N GLU A 45 3.84 -2.75 7.37
CA GLU A 45 4.82 -2.97 6.30
C GLU A 45 6.05 -2.04 6.37
N VAL A 46 5.91 -0.86 6.97
CA VAL A 46 6.97 0.19 6.97
C VAL A 46 7.33 0.65 8.39
N GLY A 47 6.50 0.39 9.39
CA GLY A 47 6.74 0.83 10.77
C GLY A 47 6.45 2.32 11.04
N LEU A 48 5.81 3.01 10.08
CA LEU A 48 5.45 4.43 10.25
C LEU A 48 4.07 4.56 10.91
N ARG A 49 3.92 5.58 11.75
CA ARG A 49 2.69 5.91 12.47
C ARG A 49 2.08 7.20 11.90
N PRO A 50 0.79 7.50 12.17
CA PRO A 50 0.13 8.68 11.63
C PRO A 50 0.87 10.00 11.90
N GLU A 51 1.53 10.12 13.05
CA GLU A 51 2.32 11.31 13.41
C GLU A 51 3.62 11.48 12.60
N HIS A 52 4.06 10.46 11.87
CA HIS A 52 5.26 10.53 11.03
C HIS A 52 4.98 10.98 9.59
N VAL A 53 3.71 11.07 9.20
CA VAL A 53 3.32 11.30 7.80
C VAL A 53 2.18 12.29 7.69
N GLN A 54 2.03 12.86 6.49
CA GLN A 54 0.89 13.70 6.15
C GLN A 54 0.22 13.14 4.90
N VAL A 55 -1.10 13.01 4.92
CA VAL A 55 -1.88 12.63 3.73
C VAL A 55 -2.02 13.86 2.84
N ILE A 56 -1.39 13.80 1.66
CA ILE A 56 -1.42 14.89 0.66
C ILE A 56 -2.48 14.69 -0.43
N GLY A 57 -3.08 13.50 -0.52
CA GLY A 57 -4.11 13.20 -1.49
C GLY A 57 -4.53 11.73 -1.49
N CYS A 58 -5.68 11.47 -2.10
CA CYS A 58 -6.21 10.12 -2.33
C CYS A 58 -6.79 10.02 -3.74
N THR A 59 -6.89 8.80 -4.28
CA THR A 59 -7.56 8.57 -5.56
C THR A 59 -9.06 8.76 -5.38
N ARG A 60 -9.71 9.45 -6.33
CA ARG A 60 -11.17 9.77 -6.27
C ARG A 60 -12.08 8.53 -6.29
N GLY A 61 -11.55 7.35 -6.61
CA GLY A 61 -12.30 6.11 -6.65
C GLY A 61 -11.40 4.89 -6.77
N TRP A 62 -12.02 3.73 -6.91
CA TRP A 62 -11.33 2.45 -6.95
C TRP A 62 -10.58 2.23 -8.26
N LEU A 63 -9.28 1.99 -8.16
CA LEU A 63 -8.46 1.49 -9.26
C LEU A 63 -8.50 -0.03 -9.24
N ARG A 64 -8.88 -0.65 -10.35
CA ARG A 64 -8.99 -2.11 -10.49
C ARG A 64 -7.98 -2.62 -11.50
N TYR A 65 -7.31 -3.72 -11.17
CA TYR A 65 -6.47 -4.46 -12.09
C TYR A 65 -6.88 -5.93 -12.09
N ARG A 66 -6.67 -6.62 -13.22
CA ARG A 66 -6.95 -8.05 -13.35
C ARG A 66 -5.65 -8.82 -13.16
N LEU A 67 -5.65 -9.75 -12.21
CA LEU A 67 -4.55 -10.69 -12.07
C LEU A 67 -4.57 -11.72 -13.22
N PRO A 68 -3.43 -12.02 -13.85
CA PRO A 68 -3.30 -13.17 -14.74
C PRO A 68 -3.78 -14.45 -14.05
N LYS A 69 -4.52 -15.31 -14.76
CA LYS A 69 -5.13 -16.53 -14.20
C LYS A 69 -4.16 -17.39 -13.38
N ARG A 70 -2.89 -17.47 -13.80
CA ARG A 70 -1.81 -18.21 -13.12
C ARG A 70 -1.41 -17.68 -11.74
N LEU A 71 -1.74 -16.43 -11.41
CA LEU A 71 -1.40 -15.78 -10.14
C LEU A 71 -2.58 -15.77 -9.15
N ILE A 72 -3.75 -16.26 -9.57
CA ILE A 72 -4.92 -16.39 -8.71
C ILE A 72 -4.71 -17.64 -7.85
N ARG A 73 -4.48 -17.47 -6.55
CA ARG A 73 -4.52 -18.59 -5.60
C ARG A 73 -5.96 -19.10 -5.55
N ARG A 74 -6.17 -20.35 -5.99
CA ARG A 74 -7.42 -21.07 -5.70
C ARG A 74 -7.25 -21.65 -4.30
N GLY A 75 -7.94 -21.05 -3.34
CA GLY A 75 -8.22 -21.68 -2.05
C GLY A 75 -9.27 -22.76 -2.21
#